data_AF-A0A137QM44-F1
#
_entry.id   AF-A0A137QM44-F1
#
_cell.length_a   1.000
_cell.length_b   1.000
_cell.length_c   1.000
_cell.angle_alpha   90.00
_cell.angle_beta   90.00
_cell.angle_gamma   90.00
#
_symmetry.space_group_name_H-M   'P 1'
#
loop_
_entity.id
_entity.type
_entity.pdbx_description
1 polymer ?
#
loop_
_entity_poly.entity_id
_entity_poly.type
_entity_poly.pdbx_seq_one_letter_code
_entity_poly.pdbx_strand_id
1 'polypeptide(L)'
;MISYKVARTFQSFNNWGGLGSFGNFDGFYGVDNFDGSAHFSQVVVQQQQVVCHTQAIEIIQQRLLVLQEMAKKIITEQICEVETQTVVFEQFHSSLGNFRGDLSRSSGHAAGYDQGIASHFGSICNSDGSLSNSDLGFKGTDCGSQTVVVGGSNWNNNSSPASCGAALSAAQSAVSGLH
;
A
#
# COMPACT_ATOMS: atom_id res chain seq x y z
N MET A 1 -2.23 10.96 -36.13
CA MET A 1 -2.35 10.03 -34.99
C MET A 1 -3.46 10.53 -34.10
N ILE A 2 -4.57 9.79 -34.04
CA ILE A 2 -5.68 10.10 -33.13
C ILE A 2 -5.29 9.53 -31.77
N SER A 3 -5.01 10.41 -30.81
CA SER A 3 -4.79 10.03 -29.42
C SER A 3 -6.15 9.74 -28.80
N TYR A 4 -6.47 8.45 -28.64
CA TYR A 4 -7.58 8.04 -27.80
C TYR A 4 -7.19 8.31 -26.36
N LYS A 5 -7.67 9.43 -25.80
CA LYS A 5 -7.77 9.56 -24.35
C LYS A 5 -8.79 8.51 -23.91
N VAL A 6 -8.32 7.38 -23.39
CA VAL A 6 -9.17 6.51 -22.58
C VAL A 6 -9.68 7.38 -21.45
N ALA A 7 -10.97 7.70 -21.45
CA ALA A 7 -11.60 8.33 -20.31
C ALA A 7 -11.45 7.32 -19.16
N ARG A 8 -10.62 7.65 -18.16
CA ARG A 8 -10.64 6.90 -16.90
C ARG A 8 -12.03 7.12 -16.33
N THR A 9 -12.89 6.12 -16.41
CA THR A 9 -14.15 6.10 -15.68
C THR A 9 -13.80 5.92 -14.22
N PHE A 10 -13.91 6.99 -13.45
CA PHE A 10 -13.66 6.95 -12.03
C PHE A 10 -14.93 6.47 -11.34
N GLN A 11 -14.81 5.33 -10.66
CA GLN A 11 -15.92 4.72 -9.93
C GLN A 11 -15.88 5.23 -8.48
N SER A 12 -16.91 5.95 -8.08
CA SER A 12 -17.16 6.23 -6.67
C SER A 12 -17.72 4.99 -6.00
N PHE A 13 -17.21 4.72 -4.81
CA PHE A 13 -17.76 3.69 -3.95
C PHE A 13 -18.66 4.28 -2.87
N ASN A 14 -18.73 5.61 -2.70
CA ASN A 14 -19.65 6.22 -1.74
C ASN A 14 -21.10 5.77 -1.96
N ASN A 15 -21.67 5.07 -0.96
CA ASN A 15 -23.02 4.48 -0.98
C ASN A 15 -23.27 3.53 -2.17
N TRP A 16 -22.22 2.86 -2.67
CA TRP A 16 -22.33 1.92 -3.78
C TRP A 16 -23.34 0.81 -3.47
N GLY A 17 -24.19 0.50 -4.45
CA GLY A 17 -25.26 -0.49 -4.27
C GLY A 17 -26.34 -0.11 -3.24
N GLY A 18 -26.36 1.12 -2.73
CA GLY A 18 -27.25 1.54 -1.64
C GLY A 18 -26.83 1.03 -0.26
N LEU A 19 -25.61 0.50 -0.13
CA LEU A 19 -25.09 -0.04 1.12
C LEU A 19 -24.59 1.08 2.04
N GLY A 20 -25.06 1.11 3.28
CA GLY A 20 -24.65 2.11 4.27
C GLY A 20 -23.17 1.98 4.70
N SER A 21 -22.61 0.77 4.65
CA SER A 21 -21.19 0.49 4.94
C SER A 21 -20.22 1.19 3.98
N PHE A 22 -20.72 1.62 2.82
CA PHE A 22 -19.97 2.38 1.82
C PHE A 22 -20.03 3.90 2.04
N GLY A 23 -20.55 4.37 3.18
CA GLY A 23 -20.50 5.78 3.54
C GLY A 23 -19.05 6.25 3.75
N ASN A 24 -18.67 7.37 3.13
CA ASN A 24 -17.31 7.96 3.16
C ASN A 24 -16.19 7.05 2.61
N PHE A 25 -16.53 6.00 1.85
CA PHE A 25 -15.57 5.08 1.26
C PHE A 25 -14.47 5.82 0.47
N ASP A 26 -14.83 6.87 -0.26
CA ASP A 26 -13.86 7.61 -1.08
C ASP A 26 -12.86 8.46 -0.26
N GLY A 27 -12.97 8.49 1.08
CA GLY A 27 -12.01 9.16 1.96
C GLY A 27 -10.66 8.44 2.08
N PHE A 28 -10.61 7.16 1.70
CA PHE A 28 -9.39 6.37 1.57
C PHE A 28 -9.31 5.87 0.14
N TYR A 29 -8.31 6.33 -0.61
CA TYR A 29 -8.09 5.90 -1.99
C TYR A 29 -9.40 5.90 -2.81
N GLY A 30 -10.07 7.06 -2.89
CA GLY A 30 -11.41 7.19 -3.47
C GLY A 30 -11.45 7.42 -4.97
N VAL A 31 -12.51 8.09 -5.44
CA VAL A 31 -12.64 8.58 -6.83
C VAL A 31 -11.36 9.34 -7.18
N ASP A 32 -10.71 8.92 -8.26
CA ASP A 32 -9.42 9.42 -8.76
C ASP A 32 -8.17 8.93 -8.02
N ASN A 33 -8.25 8.11 -6.97
CA ASN A 33 -7.08 7.59 -6.26
C ASN A 33 -7.25 6.16 -5.71
N PHE A 34 -8.04 5.31 -6.38
CA PHE A 34 -8.38 3.96 -5.91
C PHE A 34 -7.19 3.08 -5.55
N ASP A 35 -6.11 3.19 -6.31
CA ASP A 35 -4.88 2.44 -6.08
C ASP A 35 -3.85 3.25 -5.27
N GLY A 36 -4.08 4.52 -4.96
CA GLY A 36 -3.06 5.39 -4.37
C GLY A 36 -2.10 6.00 -5.38
N SER A 37 -2.31 5.83 -6.70
CA SER A 37 -1.37 6.31 -7.73
C SER A 37 -1.58 7.77 -8.15
N ALA A 38 -2.77 8.33 -7.94
CA ALA A 38 -3.15 9.63 -8.47
C ALA A 38 -3.39 10.62 -7.32
N HIS A 39 -2.83 11.82 -7.42
CA HIS A 39 -2.80 12.81 -6.33
C HIS A 39 -2.00 12.38 -5.09
N PHE A 40 -1.16 11.34 -5.20
CA PHE A 40 -0.17 11.04 -4.18
C PHE A 40 0.92 12.11 -4.16
N SER A 41 1.23 12.61 -2.98
CA SER A 41 2.29 13.58 -2.77
C SER A 41 3.14 13.12 -1.59
N GLN A 42 4.44 12.94 -1.83
CA GLN A 42 5.36 12.59 -0.74
C GLN A 42 6.07 13.85 -0.24
N VAL A 43 6.21 13.94 1.08
CA VAL A 43 7.09 14.90 1.75
C VAL A 43 8.17 14.10 2.46
N VAL A 44 9.40 14.23 2.00
CA VAL A 44 10.54 13.48 2.57
C VAL A 44 11.04 14.19 3.83
N VAL A 45 10.93 13.52 4.98
CA VAL A 45 11.40 14.03 6.27
C VAL A 45 12.86 13.61 6.50
N GLN A 46 13.76 14.58 6.72
CA GLN A 46 15.20 14.35 6.94
C GLN A 46 15.64 14.51 8.41
N GLN A 47 14.93 13.90 9.36
CA GLN A 47 15.23 14.11 10.79
C GLN A 47 16.24 13.11 11.39
N GLN A 48 16.45 11.95 10.77
CA GLN A 48 17.53 11.01 11.10
C GLN A 48 17.77 10.07 9.91
N GLN A 49 19.03 9.77 9.59
CA GLN A 49 19.35 8.85 8.49
C GLN A 49 19.03 7.41 8.89
N VAL A 50 17.86 6.93 8.49
CA VAL A 50 17.52 5.50 8.56
C VAL A 50 18.25 4.78 7.44
N VAL A 51 18.95 3.70 7.76
CA VAL A 51 19.64 2.85 6.77
C VAL A 51 19.14 1.42 6.85
N CYS A 52 19.11 0.73 5.71
CA CYS A 52 18.77 -0.69 5.73
C CYS A 52 19.90 -1.51 6.34
N HIS A 53 19.54 -2.66 6.91
CA HIS A 53 20.48 -3.64 7.47
C HIS A 53 20.21 -5.00 6.85
N THR A 54 21.25 -5.82 6.72
CA THR A 54 21.11 -7.20 6.25
C THR A 54 20.31 -8.00 7.28
N GLN A 55 19.35 -8.78 6.79
CA GLN A 55 18.58 -9.71 7.60
C GLN A 55 18.29 -10.98 6.78
N ALA A 56 18.07 -12.10 7.46
CA ALA A 56 17.62 -13.31 6.79
C ALA A 56 16.26 -13.05 6.09
N ILE A 57 16.18 -13.37 4.79
CA ILE A 57 14.98 -13.13 3.97
C ILE A 57 13.76 -13.82 4.55
N GLU A 58 13.93 -15.01 5.12
CA GLU A 58 12.85 -15.74 5.79
C GLU A 58 12.24 -14.94 6.94
N ILE A 59 13.04 -14.24 7.74
CA ILE A 59 12.53 -13.41 8.84
C ILE A 59 11.72 -12.22 8.30
N ILE A 60 12.13 -11.65 7.17
CA ILE A 60 11.37 -10.59 6.48
C ILE A 60 10.03 -11.18 5.99
N GLN A 61 10.06 -12.33 5.34
CA GLN A 61 8.87 -13.01 4.82
C GLN A 61 7.88 -13.40 5.92
N GLN A 62 8.36 -13.92 7.06
CA GLN A 62 7.51 -14.23 8.23
C GLN A 62 6.79 -12.98 8.74
N ARG A 63 7.48 -11.84 8.84
CA ARG A 63 6.88 -10.57 9.27
C ARG A 63 5.82 -10.08 8.28
N LEU A 64 6.12 -10.15 6.98
CA LEU A 64 5.15 -9.77 5.94
C LEU A 64 3.93 -10.70 5.93
N LEU A 65 4.11 -11.99 6.18
CA LEU A 65 3.01 -12.95 6.29
C LEU A 65 2.10 -12.62 7.48
N VAL A 66 2.66 -12.19 8.62
CA VAL A 66 1.86 -11.72 9.75
C VAL A 66 1.01 -10.50 9.37
N LEU A 67 1.57 -9.54 8.64
CA LEU A 67 0.81 -8.38 8.16
C LEU A 67 -0.31 -8.79 7.19
N GLN A 68 -0.06 -9.77 6.34
CA GLN A 68 -1.06 -10.32 5.42
C GLN A 68 -2.22 -10.98 6.17
N GLU A 69 -1.95 -11.82 7.18
CA GLU A 69 -3.00 -12.44 7.98
C GLU A 69 -3.72 -11.41 8.88
N MET A 70 -3.01 -10.37 9.36
CA MET A 70 -3.63 -9.27 10.09
C MET A 70 -4.61 -8.48 9.22
N ALA A 71 -4.28 -8.21 7.95
CA ALA A 71 -5.20 -7.58 7.02
C ALA A 71 -6.47 -8.42 6.82
N LYS A 72 -6.34 -9.74 6.66
CA LYS A 72 -7.49 -10.66 6.60
C LYS A 72 -8.31 -10.61 7.88
N LYS A 73 -7.67 -10.63 9.06
CA LYS A 73 -8.34 -10.53 10.37
C LYS A 73 -9.15 -9.24 10.48
N ILE A 74 -8.55 -8.09 10.15
CA ILE A 74 -9.23 -6.79 10.16
C ILE A 74 -10.48 -6.82 9.28
N ILE A 75 -10.34 -7.24 8.02
CA ILE A 75 -11.45 -7.22 7.06
C ILE A 75 -12.56 -8.19 7.48
N THR A 76 -12.22 -9.41 7.87
CA THR A 76 -13.21 -10.46 8.15
C THR A 76 -13.89 -10.31 9.51
N GLU A 77 -13.24 -9.70 10.50
CA GLU A 77 -13.85 -9.48 11.83
C GLU A 77 -14.59 -8.13 11.94
N GLN A 78 -14.26 -7.12 11.13
CA GLN A 78 -14.80 -5.75 11.28
C GLN A 78 -15.79 -5.33 10.19
N ILE A 79 -15.91 -6.10 9.11
CA ILE A 79 -16.82 -5.78 8.00
C ILE A 79 -17.78 -6.96 7.83
N CYS A 80 -19.08 -6.70 7.91
CA CYS A 80 -20.11 -7.74 7.80
C CYS A 80 -20.45 -8.07 6.35
N GLU A 81 -20.51 -7.06 5.49
CA GLU A 81 -20.95 -7.19 4.11
C GLU A 81 -19.81 -7.68 3.22
N VAL A 82 -20.04 -8.79 2.50
CA VAL A 82 -19.03 -9.43 1.64
C VAL A 82 -18.59 -8.53 0.48
N GLU A 83 -19.50 -7.69 -0.02
CA GLU A 83 -19.20 -6.68 -1.05
C GLU A 83 -18.22 -5.64 -0.50
N THR A 84 -18.45 -5.15 0.72
CA THR A 84 -17.54 -4.20 1.38
C THR A 84 -16.18 -4.86 1.64
N GLN A 85 -16.15 -6.10 2.14
CA GLN A 85 -14.91 -6.85 2.36
C GLN A 85 -14.11 -6.96 1.05
N THR A 86 -14.78 -7.28 -0.05
CA THR A 86 -14.17 -7.44 -1.37
C THR A 86 -13.54 -6.13 -1.84
N VAL A 87 -14.29 -5.03 -1.81
CA VAL A 87 -13.78 -3.74 -2.29
C VAL A 87 -12.62 -3.24 -1.42
N VAL A 88 -12.73 -3.35 -0.08
CA VAL A 88 -11.65 -2.95 0.83
C VAL A 88 -10.39 -3.79 0.63
N PHE A 89 -10.54 -5.11 0.42
CA PHE A 89 -9.40 -5.98 0.14
C PHE A 89 -8.71 -5.62 -1.18
N GLU A 90 -9.48 -5.41 -2.25
CA GLU A 90 -8.91 -5.04 -3.56
C GLU A 90 -8.22 -3.67 -3.52
N GLN A 91 -8.76 -2.72 -2.77
CA GLN A 91 -8.14 -1.42 -2.55
C GLN A 91 -6.80 -1.56 -1.80
N PHE A 92 -6.78 -2.31 -0.69
CA PHE A 92 -5.55 -2.61 0.06
C PHE A 92 -4.51 -3.31 -0.82
N HIS A 93 -4.90 -4.36 -1.54
CA HIS A 93 -4.03 -5.12 -2.42
C HIS A 93 -3.45 -4.25 -3.55
N SER A 94 -4.28 -3.43 -4.20
CA SER A 94 -3.84 -2.50 -5.24
C SER A 94 -2.84 -1.46 -4.72
N SER A 95 -3.09 -0.92 -3.51
CA SER A 95 -2.20 0.06 -2.88
C SER A 95 -0.79 -0.47 -2.62
N LEU A 96 -0.67 -1.74 -2.20
CA LEU A 96 0.62 -2.41 -2.04
C LEU A 96 1.32 -2.62 -3.38
N GLY A 97 0.56 -2.87 -4.45
CA GLY A 97 1.08 -3.04 -5.80
C GLY A 97 1.86 -1.82 -6.30
N ASN A 98 1.48 -0.62 -5.89
CA ASN A 98 2.15 0.62 -6.32
C ASN A 98 3.56 0.80 -5.76
N PHE A 99 3.84 0.23 -4.59
CA PHE A 99 5.18 0.28 -3.99
C PHE A 99 6.25 -0.41 -4.86
N ARG A 100 5.84 -1.34 -5.74
CA ARG A 100 6.71 -1.90 -6.79
C ARG A 100 7.38 -0.82 -7.62
N GLY A 101 6.64 0.21 -8.03
CA GLY A 101 7.14 1.31 -8.86
C GLY A 101 8.17 2.16 -8.11
N ASP A 102 8.00 2.31 -6.81
CA ASP A 102 8.94 3.03 -5.95
C ASP A 102 10.24 2.24 -5.79
N LEU A 103 10.13 0.92 -5.55
CA LEU A 103 11.28 0.01 -5.47
C LEU A 103 12.09 -0.01 -6.77
N SER A 104 11.43 0.02 -7.93
CA SER A 104 12.08 0.10 -9.25
C SER A 104 12.45 1.52 -9.68
N ARG A 105 12.21 2.54 -8.84
CA ARG A 105 12.44 3.97 -9.13
C ARG A 105 11.78 4.46 -10.43
N SER A 106 10.63 3.88 -10.79
CA SER A 106 9.89 4.19 -12.01
C SER A 106 8.61 4.98 -11.77
N SER A 107 8.13 5.07 -10.52
CA SER A 107 6.93 5.83 -10.16
C SER A 107 7.17 7.35 -10.11
N GLY A 108 8.42 7.79 -9.92
CA GLY A 108 8.77 9.17 -9.59
C GLY A 108 8.71 9.48 -8.09
N HIS A 109 8.24 8.54 -7.26
CA HIS A 109 8.30 8.64 -5.80
C HIS A 109 9.58 8.00 -5.25
N ALA A 110 9.90 8.32 -4.01
CA ALA A 110 11.01 7.67 -3.32
C ALA A 110 10.52 6.36 -2.67
N ALA A 111 11.31 5.29 -2.76
CA ALA A 111 11.09 4.09 -1.98
C ALA A 111 11.26 4.40 -0.48
N GLY A 112 10.14 4.45 0.24
CA GLY A 112 10.06 4.79 1.64
C GLY A 112 8.72 4.38 2.24
N TYR A 113 8.47 4.82 3.47
CA TYR A 113 7.20 4.62 4.17
C TYR A 113 6.83 5.89 4.95
N ASP A 114 5.53 6.11 5.17
CA ASP A 114 5.06 7.20 6.01
C ASP A 114 5.26 6.85 7.49
N GLN A 115 6.13 7.57 8.20
CA GLN A 115 6.43 7.25 9.60
C GLN A 115 5.25 7.54 10.53
N GLY A 116 4.41 8.54 10.21
CA GLY A 116 3.25 8.91 11.01
C GLY A 116 2.25 7.78 11.03
N ILE A 117 1.89 7.29 9.84
CA ILE A 117 0.97 6.14 9.69
C ILE A 117 1.61 4.84 10.22
N ALA A 118 2.87 4.56 9.88
CA ALA A 118 3.54 3.34 10.33
C ALA A 118 3.67 3.24 11.86
N SER A 119 3.73 4.38 12.57
CA SER A 119 3.78 4.41 14.03
C SER A 119 2.53 3.85 14.73
N HIS A 120 1.40 3.79 14.02
CA HIS A 120 0.14 3.22 14.54
C HIS A 120 0.10 1.70 14.53
N PHE A 121 1.16 0.99 14.10
CA PHE A 121 1.15 -0.46 14.04
C PHE A 121 0.74 -1.11 15.37
N GLY A 122 1.21 -0.57 16.51
CA GLY A 122 0.84 -1.03 17.84
C GLY A 122 -0.60 -0.73 18.25
N SER A 123 -1.29 0.17 17.56
CA SER A 123 -2.67 0.59 17.83
C SER A 123 -3.73 -0.28 17.15
N ILE A 124 -3.32 -1.21 16.27
CA ILE A 124 -4.23 -2.12 15.56
C ILE A 124 -4.94 -3.08 16.51
N CYS A 125 -4.25 -3.53 17.55
CA CYS A 125 -4.80 -4.45 18.54
C CYS A 125 -4.81 -3.82 19.93
N ASN A 126 -5.82 -4.17 20.72
CA ASN A 126 -5.83 -3.94 22.16
C ASN A 126 -4.79 -4.85 22.85
N SER A 127 -4.51 -4.59 24.13
CA SER A 127 -3.56 -5.39 24.93
C SER A 127 -3.95 -6.87 25.08
N ASP A 128 -5.22 -7.21 24.85
CA ASP A 128 -5.73 -8.58 24.88
C ASP A 128 -5.66 -9.31 23.53
N GLY A 129 -5.16 -8.64 22.47
CA GLY A 129 -5.06 -9.18 21.12
C GLY A 129 -6.34 -9.08 20.27
N SER A 130 -7.42 -8.51 20.82
CA SER A 130 -8.60 -8.11 20.04
C SER A 130 -8.29 -6.90 19.15
N LEU A 131 -9.04 -6.73 18.07
CA LEU A 131 -8.90 -5.57 17.20
C LEU A 131 -9.38 -4.30 17.91
N SER A 132 -8.65 -3.20 17.73
CA SER A 132 -9.07 -1.88 18.20
C SER A 132 -10.14 -1.30 17.27
N ASN A 133 -11.13 -0.62 17.85
CA ASN A 133 -12.16 0.14 17.13
C ASN A 133 -11.87 1.65 17.11
N SER A 134 -10.64 2.04 17.49
CA SER A 134 -10.28 3.45 17.60
C SER A 134 -10.02 4.05 16.22
N ASP A 135 -10.60 5.21 15.95
CA ASP A 135 -10.19 6.05 14.82
C ASP A 135 -8.75 6.53 15.05
N LEU A 136 -7.87 6.22 14.10
CA LEU A 136 -6.44 6.57 14.15
C LEU A 136 -6.16 8.01 13.68
N GLY A 137 -7.19 8.73 13.21
CA GLY A 137 -7.15 10.17 12.96
C GLY A 137 -6.51 10.60 11.65
N PHE A 138 -6.43 9.70 10.65
CA PHE A 138 -5.89 10.01 9.32
C PHE A 138 -6.83 9.54 8.20
N LYS A 139 -6.57 10.02 6.99
CA LYS A 139 -7.23 9.66 5.73
C LYS A 139 -6.22 9.09 4.73
N GLY A 140 -6.71 8.50 3.63
CA GLY A 140 -5.83 7.99 2.58
C GLY A 140 -4.92 9.08 1.97
N THR A 141 -5.38 10.33 1.95
CA THR A 141 -4.62 11.49 1.46
C THR A 141 -3.45 11.90 2.35
N ASP A 142 -3.43 11.47 3.61
CA ASP A 142 -2.34 11.79 4.54
C ASP A 142 -1.12 10.88 4.31
N CYS A 143 -1.30 9.78 3.58
CA CYS A 143 -0.24 8.84 3.25
C CYS A 143 0.83 9.51 2.38
N GLY A 144 2.08 9.51 2.87
CA GLY A 144 3.23 10.12 2.21
C GLY A 144 3.58 11.51 2.76
N SER A 145 2.75 12.08 3.64
CA SER A 145 3.01 13.38 4.26
C SER A 145 4.20 13.38 5.23
N GLN A 146 4.63 12.21 5.69
CA GLN A 146 5.79 12.03 6.55
C GLN A 146 6.70 10.89 6.06
N THR A 147 7.05 10.90 4.77
CA THR A 147 7.85 9.82 4.17
C THR A 147 9.28 9.81 4.68
N VAL A 148 9.69 8.68 5.25
CA VAL A 148 11.09 8.36 5.54
C VAL A 148 11.67 7.55 4.39
N VAL A 149 12.75 8.06 3.80
CA VAL A 149 13.50 7.36 2.75
C VAL A 149 14.68 6.64 3.40
N VAL A 150 14.69 5.32 3.28
CA VAL A 150 15.73 4.47 3.86
C VAL A 150 16.97 4.49 2.96
N GLY A 151 18.09 4.94 3.49
CA GLY A 151 19.40 4.91 2.85
C GLY A 151 20.08 3.53 2.91
N GLY A 152 21.30 3.43 2.38
CA GLY A 152 22.10 2.21 2.44
C GLY A 152 21.76 1.14 1.39
N SER A 153 20.80 1.41 0.50
CA SER A 153 20.48 0.50 -0.61
C SER A 153 21.66 0.33 -1.56
N ASN A 154 21.76 -0.85 -2.20
CA ASN A 154 22.70 -1.12 -3.29
C ASN A 154 22.25 -0.57 -4.66
N TRP A 155 21.31 0.38 -4.67
CA TRP A 155 20.78 0.94 -5.91
C TRP A 155 21.87 1.65 -6.71
N ASN A 156 21.98 1.30 -7.99
CA ASN A 156 22.89 1.88 -8.96
C ASN A 156 22.09 2.31 -10.19
N ASN A 157 22.10 3.61 -10.51
CA ASN A 157 21.31 4.17 -11.61
C ASN A 157 21.64 3.56 -12.99
N ASN A 158 22.82 2.97 -13.18
CA ASN A 158 23.25 2.40 -14.46
C ASN A 158 22.82 0.93 -14.63
N SER A 159 22.70 0.16 -13.54
CA SER A 159 22.50 -1.30 -13.60
C SER A 159 21.28 -1.81 -12.84
N SER A 160 20.83 -1.10 -11.78
CA SER A 160 19.65 -1.48 -11.01
C SER A 160 18.36 -1.46 -11.81
N PRO A 161 18.08 -0.49 -12.71
CA PRO A 161 16.84 -0.53 -13.50
C PRO A 161 16.63 -1.86 -14.24
N ALA A 162 17.67 -2.36 -14.93
CA ALA A 162 17.59 -3.61 -15.68
C ALA A 162 17.52 -4.83 -14.75
N SER A 163 18.34 -4.88 -13.70
CA SER A 163 18.36 -6.03 -12.77
C SER A 163 17.12 -6.11 -11.88
N CYS A 164 16.59 -4.99 -11.39
CA CYS A 164 15.30 -4.94 -10.70
C CYS A 164 14.15 -5.34 -11.64
N GLY A 165 14.18 -4.90 -12.91
CA GLY A 165 13.21 -5.33 -13.91
C GLY A 165 13.22 -6.85 -14.14
N ALA A 166 14.41 -7.45 -14.26
CA ALA A 166 14.55 -8.90 -14.40
C ALA A 166 14.06 -9.67 -13.17
N ALA A 167 14.42 -9.21 -11.96
CA ALA A 167 13.97 -9.81 -10.70
C ALA A 167 12.43 -9.77 -10.59
N LEU A 168 11.85 -8.65 -10.99
CA LEU A 168 10.41 -8.43 -10.98
C LEU A 168 9.67 -9.33 -11.98
N SER A 169 10.18 -9.44 -13.21
CA SER A 169 9.63 -10.38 -14.19
C SER A 169 9.68 -11.83 -13.69
N ALA A 170 10.81 -12.25 -13.10
CA ALA A 170 10.93 -13.59 -12.52
C ALA A 170 9.92 -13.83 -11.39
N ALA A 171 9.72 -12.86 -10.51
CA ALA A 171 8.73 -12.95 -9.45
C ALA A 171 7.29 -13.07 -10.01
N GLN A 172 6.94 -12.29 -11.02
CA GLN A 172 5.62 -12.38 -11.66
C GLN A 172 5.42 -13.74 -12.35
N SER A 173 6.43 -14.24 -13.06
CA SER A 173 6.36 -15.57 -13.68
C SER A 173 6.17 -16.68 -12.65
N ALA A 174 6.83 -16.59 -11.49
CA ALA A 174 6.63 -17.55 -10.41
C ALA A 174 5.18 -17.53 -9.88
N VAL A 175 4.59 -16.34 -9.71
CA VAL A 175 3.17 -16.22 -9.30
C VAL A 175 2.24 -16.81 -10.36
N SER A 176 2.44 -16.47 -11.64
CA SER A 176 1.58 -16.99 -12.71
C SER A 176 1.73 -18.50 -12.92
N GLY A 177 2.87 -19.10 -12.58
CA GLY A 177 3.09 -20.54 -12.69
C GLY A 177 2.52 -21.38 -11.55
N LEU A 178 2.00 -20.74 -10.49
CA LEU A 178 1.32 -21.41 -9.37
C LEU A 178 -0.19 -21.61 -9.60
N HIS A 179 -0.73 -21.00 -10.66
CA HIS A 179 -2.14 -21.07 -11.07
C HIS A 179 -2.27 -21.81 -12.40
#